data_AF-A0A7X7RWA7-F1
#
_entry.id   AF-A0A7X7RWA7-F1
#
_cell.length_a   1.000
_cell.length_b   1.000
_cell.length_c   1.000
_cell.angle_alpha   90.00
_cell.angle_beta   90.00
_cell.angle_gamma   90.00
#
_symmetry.space_group_name_H-M   'P 1'
#
loop_
_entity.id
_entity.type
_entity.pdbx_description
1 polymer ?
#
loop_
_entity_poly.entity_id
_entity_poly.type
_entity_poly.pdbx_seq_one_letter_code
_entity_poly.pdbx_strand_id
1 'polypeptide(L)'
;MKYNNTVNGKFIDRPNRFIAHVNVNGSIETVHVKNTGRCKELLLPGVDVTLAVSDNPARKTKYDLISVLKENLGWVNIDSLAPNTVMREWLDSDPEHFPNITLLKPEYAHGSSRVDFYLECGKRKIFIEVKGCTLEIDKVGYFPDAPTTRGVKHLHELIKAVDVGYECYIAFVIAMPDVMKVLPNRATHPEFGEALDEAVNAGVKILYLPCDVEPDELSVKQGIPGDKA
;
A
#
# COMPACT_ATOMS: atom_id res chain seq x y z
N MET A 1 4.35 -0.32 11.76
CA MET A 1 4.64 -1.76 11.74
C MET A 1 6.14 -1.94 11.66
N LYS A 2 6.69 -2.94 12.35
CA LYS A 2 8.13 -3.23 12.34
C LYS A 2 8.38 -4.66 11.90
N TYR A 3 9.28 -4.85 10.94
CA TYR A 3 9.75 -6.17 10.53
C TYR A 3 10.80 -6.65 11.52
N ASN A 4 10.58 -7.82 12.10
CA ASN A 4 11.56 -8.44 12.98
C ASN A 4 12.57 -9.23 12.15
N ASN A 5 13.83 -9.28 12.63
CA ASN A 5 14.91 -10.06 12.04
C ASN A 5 15.13 -9.75 10.55
N THR A 6 15.69 -8.57 10.28
CA THR A 6 15.99 -8.12 8.93
C THR A 6 17.48 -8.25 8.61
N VAL A 7 17.79 -8.42 7.33
CA VAL A 7 19.14 -8.40 6.81
C VAL A 7 19.22 -7.51 5.57
N ASN A 8 20.36 -6.84 5.40
CA ASN A 8 20.61 -6.01 4.23
C ASN A 8 21.26 -6.83 3.11
N GLY A 9 21.03 -6.40 1.88
CA GLY A 9 21.65 -6.99 0.70
C GLY A 9 21.69 -6.03 -0.47
N LYS A 10 22.30 -6.51 -1.56
CA LYS A 10 22.38 -5.81 -2.84
C LYS A 10 21.53 -6.53 -3.87
N PHE A 11 20.54 -5.86 -4.44
CA PHE A 11 19.70 -6.45 -5.48
C PHE A 11 20.52 -6.79 -6.73
N ILE A 12 20.26 -7.95 -7.34
CA ILE A 12 20.95 -8.40 -8.56
C ILE A 12 19.98 -8.34 -9.74
N ASP A 13 18.94 -9.17 -9.71
CA ASP A 13 17.90 -9.22 -10.72
C ASP A 13 16.59 -9.77 -10.17
N ARG A 14 15.53 -9.69 -10.99
CA ARG A 14 14.20 -10.22 -10.69
C ARG A 14 13.74 -11.08 -11.87
N PRO A 15 13.98 -12.40 -11.86
CA PRO A 15 13.71 -13.25 -13.02
C PRO A 15 12.21 -13.43 -13.28
N ASN A 16 11.35 -13.26 -12.26
CA ASN A 16 9.90 -13.22 -12.44
C ASN A 16 9.22 -12.45 -11.29
N ARG A 17 7.88 -12.34 -11.34
CA ARG A 17 7.12 -11.54 -10.37
C ARG A 17 7.20 -12.04 -8.92
N PHE A 18 7.60 -13.27 -8.66
CA PHE A 18 7.57 -13.87 -7.33
C PHE A 18 8.93 -13.99 -6.64
N ILE A 19 10.03 -13.95 -7.40
CA ILE A 19 11.38 -14.13 -6.84
C ILE A 19 12.37 -13.09 -7.38
N ALA A 20 13.39 -12.81 -6.60
CA ALA A 20 14.54 -11.99 -6.95
C ALA A 20 15.84 -12.66 -6.48
N HIS A 21 16.96 -12.30 -7.10
CA HIS A 21 18.29 -12.64 -6.61
C HIS A 21 18.89 -11.45 -5.88
N VAL A 22 19.43 -11.68 -4.68
CA VAL A 22 20.03 -10.65 -3.83
C VAL A 22 21.35 -11.18 -3.29
N ASN A 23 22.41 -10.35 -3.35
CA ASN A 23 23.65 -10.65 -2.66
C ASN A 23 23.51 -10.31 -1.18
N VAL A 24 23.58 -11.32 -0.33
CA VAL A 24 23.57 -11.20 1.13
C VAL A 24 24.92 -11.69 1.64
N ASN A 25 25.73 -10.77 2.17
CA ASN A 25 27.06 -11.06 2.74
C ASN A 25 27.99 -11.87 1.80
N GLY A 26 27.96 -11.58 0.50
CA GLY A 26 28.79 -12.25 -0.51
C GLY A 26 28.16 -13.49 -1.16
N SER A 27 27.02 -13.97 -0.65
CA SER A 27 26.29 -15.11 -1.19
C SER A 27 25.06 -14.67 -1.97
N ILE A 28 24.80 -15.27 -3.13
CA ILE A 28 23.59 -15.02 -3.91
C ILE A 28 22.43 -15.84 -3.33
N GLU A 29 21.41 -15.14 -2.85
CA GLU A 29 20.21 -15.71 -2.27
C GLU A 29 19.01 -15.53 -3.20
N THR A 30 18.18 -16.56 -3.34
CA THR A 30 16.86 -16.45 -3.98
C THR A 30 15.83 -16.04 -2.93
N VAL A 31 15.25 -14.86 -3.09
CA VAL A 31 14.31 -14.26 -2.13
C VAL A 31 12.92 -14.15 -2.74
N HIS A 32 11.87 -14.16 -1.92
CA HIS A 32 10.51 -13.91 -2.38
C HIS A 32 10.26 -12.40 -2.51
N VAL A 33 9.63 -11.98 -3.60
CA VAL A 33 9.14 -10.61 -3.77
C VAL A 33 7.66 -10.55 -3.43
N LYS A 34 7.32 -9.90 -2.31
CA LYS A 34 5.93 -9.70 -1.83
C LYS A 34 5.20 -8.59 -2.58
N ASN A 35 5.44 -8.46 -3.88
CA ASN A 35 4.83 -7.45 -4.73
C ASN A 35 4.61 -8.04 -6.13
N THR A 36 3.38 -8.03 -6.63
CA THR A 36 3.09 -8.52 -7.99
C THR A 36 3.25 -7.45 -9.07
N GLY A 37 3.39 -6.19 -8.65
CA GLY A 37 3.71 -5.04 -9.46
C GLY A 37 5.08 -5.12 -10.09
N ARG A 38 5.36 -4.18 -11.00
CA ARG A 38 6.56 -4.22 -11.84
C ARG A 38 7.80 -3.73 -11.08
N CYS A 39 7.64 -2.72 -10.24
CA CYS A 39 8.71 -2.10 -9.44
C CYS A 39 9.98 -1.78 -10.26
N LYS A 40 9.82 -1.39 -11.53
CA LYS A 40 10.93 -1.27 -12.50
C LYS A 40 11.88 -0.14 -12.15
N GLU A 41 11.36 0.98 -11.64
CA GLU A 41 12.18 2.10 -11.19
C GLU A 41 12.79 1.90 -9.79
N LEU A 42 12.39 0.84 -9.07
CA LEU A 42 12.91 0.51 -7.74
C LEU A 42 13.98 -0.59 -7.82
N LEU A 43 13.66 -1.70 -8.48
CA LEU A 43 14.47 -2.91 -8.51
C LEU A 43 15.54 -2.85 -9.61
N LEU A 44 16.49 -1.93 -9.45
CA LEU A 44 17.65 -1.74 -10.33
C LEU A 44 18.86 -2.52 -9.78
N PRO A 45 19.67 -3.17 -10.63
CA PRO A 45 20.86 -3.89 -10.17
C PRO A 45 21.79 -3.02 -9.30
N GLY A 46 22.20 -3.54 -8.15
CA GLY A 46 23.14 -2.88 -7.22
C GLY A 46 22.50 -1.98 -6.16
N VAL A 47 21.18 -1.75 -6.18
CA VAL A 47 20.50 -0.98 -5.13
C VAL A 47 20.51 -1.73 -3.80
N ASP A 48 20.56 -0.98 -2.70
CA ASP A 48 20.41 -1.53 -1.37
C ASP A 48 18.97 -1.99 -1.14
N VAL A 49 18.83 -3.17 -0.56
CA VAL A 49 17.55 -3.76 -0.19
C VAL A 49 17.60 -4.29 1.23
N THR A 50 16.44 -4.30 1.87
CA THR A 50 16.24 -4.96 3.15
C THR A 50 15.33 -6.15 2.97
N LEU A 51 15.72 -7.24 3.61
CA LEU A 51 15.05 -8.53 3.57
C LEU A 51 14.53 -8.89 4.96
N ALA A 52 13.27 -9.32 5.06
CA ALA A 52 12.76 -9.96 6.27
C ALA A 52 13.11 -11.46 6.24
N VAL A 53 13.65 -11.97 7.34
CA VAL A 53 13.91 -13.41 7.50
C VAL A 53 12.63 -14.12 7.89
N SER A 54 12.25 -15.14 7.12
CA SER A 54 11.13 -15.98 7.47
C SER A 54 11.48 -16.96 8.58
N ASP A 55 10.58 -17.10 9.55
CA ASP A 55 10.63 -18.10 10.61
C ASP A 55 9.98 -19.45 10.20
N ASN A 56 9.10 -19.44 9.21
CA ASN A 56 8.43 -20.64 8.72
C ASN A 56 9.38 -21.62 8.00
N PRO A 57 9.67 -22.81 8.58
CA PRO A 57 10.62 -23.77 8.02
C PRO A 57 10.11 -24.47 6.75
N ALA A 58 8.81 -24.41 6.45
CA ALA A 58 8.23 -25.02 5.26
C ALA A 58 8.39 -24.18 3.98
N ARG A 59 8.94 -22.96 4.09
CA ARG A 59 9.07 -22.07 2.94
C ARG A 59 10.22 -22.47 2.02
N LYS A 60 9.99 -22.27 0.72
CA LYS A 60 11.03 -22.46 -0.32
C LYS A 60 12.10 -21.38 -0.29
N THR A 61 11.76 -20.16 0.14
CA THR A 61 12.66 -19.02 0.22
C THR A 61 12.82 -18.60 1.68
N LYS A 62 14.05 -18.39 2.13
CA LYS A 62 14.36 -17.95 3.50
C LYS A 62 13.99 -16.49 3.75
N TYR A 63 14.01 -15.66 2.71
CA TYR A 63 13.87 -14.22 2.82
C TYR A 63 12.70 -13.69 2.00
N ASP A 64 12.11 -12.59 2.48
CA ASP A 64 11.21 -11.72 1.74
C ASP A 64 11.88 -10.38 1.48
N LEU A 65 11.88 -9.92 0.23
CA LEU A 65 12.30 -8.56 -0.11
C LEU A 65 11.19 -7.59 0.32
N ILE A 66 11.49 -6.72 1.29
CA ILE A 66 10.52 -5.82 1.92
C ILE A 66 10.73 -4.36 1.56
N SER A 67 11.98 -3.90 1.44
CA SER A 67 12.30 -2.49 1.21
C SER A 67 13.45 -2.33 0.23
N VAL A 68 13.43 -1.24 -0.53
CA VAL A 68 14.43 -0.90 -1.55
C VAL A 68 14.83 0.56 -1.37
N LEU A 69 16.14 0.85 -1.39
CA LEU A 69 16.65 2.21 -1.35
C LEU A 69 16.61 2.81 -2.76
N LYS A 70 15.72 3.78 -2.98
CA LYS A 70 15.66 4.55 -4.23
C LYS A 70 16.52 5.80 -4.10
N GLU A 71 17.43 5.98 -5.05
CA GLU A 71 18.27 7.18 -5.12
C GLU A 71 17.40 8.45 -5.18
N ASN A 72 17.79 9.49 -4.44
CA ASN A 72 17.09 10.78 -4.34
C ASN A 72 15.68 10.76 -3.73
N LEU A 73 15.21 9.61 -3.24
CA LEU A 73 13.93 9.49 -2.53
C LEU A 73 14.14 8.96 -1.11
N GLY A 74 14.83 7.83 -0.96
CA GLY A 74 15.01 7.13 0.32
C GLY A 74 14.47 5.70 0.28
N TRP A 75 14.19 5.13 1.45
CA TRP A 75 13.66 3.77 1.55
C TRP A 75 12.21 3.70 1.07
N VAL A 76 11.92 2.76 0.19
CA VAL A 76 10.57 2.45 -0.28
C VAL A 76 10.21 1.06 0.18
N ASN A 77 9.12 0.91 0.94
CA ASN A 77 8.61 -0.42 1.27
C ASN A 77 7.79 -0.94 0.08
N ILE A 78 8.12 -2.15 -0.38
CA ILE A 78 7.46 -2.77 -1.53
C ILE A 78 6.59 -3.95 -1.12
N ASP A 79 6.43 -4.26 0.17
CA ASP A 79 5.57 -5.33 0.64
C ASP A 79 4.09 -4.96 0.43
N SER A 80 3.44 -5.61 -0.53
CA SER A 80 2.05 -5.35 -0.88
C SER A 80 1.04 -5.71 0.22
N LEU A 81 1.47 -6.41 1.28
CA LEU A 81 0.64 -6.70 2.46
C LEU A 81 0.78 -5.64 3.57
N ALA A 82 1.84 -4.82 3.53
CA ALA A 82 2.09 -3.79 4.51
C ALA A 82 0.99 -2.70 4.58
N PRO A 83 0.39 -2.23 3.47
CA PRO A 83 -0.64 -1.19 3.50
C PRO A 83 -1.80 -1.48 4.46
N ASN A 84 -2.37 -2.68 4.44
CA ASN A 84 -3.49 -3.03 5.32
C ASN A 84 -3.04 -3.08 6.79
N THR A 85 -1.83 -3.58 7.07
CA THR A 85 -1.27 -3.61 8.43
C THR A 85 -1.05 -2.19 8.96
N VAL A 86 -0.46 -1.30 8.17
CA VAL A 86 -0.21 0.10 8.54
C VAL A 86 -1.51 0.87 8.71
N MET A 87 -2.48 0.67 7.81
CA MET A 87 -3.82 1.25 7.95
C MET A 87 -4.47 0.80 9.27
N ARG A 88 -4.35 -0.48 9.61
CA ARG A 88 -4.89 -1.03 10.85
C ARG A 88 -4.26 -0.39 12.08
N GLU A 89 -2.94 -0.32 12.15
CA GLU A 89 -2.23 0.33 13.26
C GLU A 89 -2.58 1.82 13.38
N TRP A 90 -2.73 2.53 12.25
CA TRP A 90 -3.15 3.92 12.25
C TRP A 90 -4.59 4.08 12.75
N LEU A 91 -5.52 3.21 12.36
CA LEU A 91 -6.89 3.20 12.88
C LEU A 91 -6.95 2.87 14.38
N ASP A 92 -6.15 1.92 14.85
CA ASP A 92 -6.06 1.57 16.27
C ASP A 92 -5.49 2.73 17.12
N SER A 93 -4.83 3.72 16.50
CA SER A 93 -4.35 4.94 17.17
C SER A 93 -5.42 6.02 17.39
N ASP A 94 -6.68 5.74 17.03
CA ASP A 94 -7.84 6.66 17.10
C ASP A 94 -7.58 8.00 16.40
N PRO A 95 -7.34 7.97 15.08
CA PRO A 95 -6.93 9.16 14.34
C PRO A 95 -8.08 10.17 14.28
N GLU A 96 -7.75 11.47 14.30
CA GLU A 96 -8.74 12.57 14.32
C GLU A 96 -9.78 12.50 13.19
N HIS A 97 -9.43 11.90 12.05
CA HIS A 97 -10.35 11.66 10.93
C HIS A 97 -11.56 10.78 11.30
N PHE A 98 -11.32 9.83 12.22
CA PHE A 98 -12.25 8.80 12.65
C PHE A 98 -12.30 8.79 14.17
N PRO A 99 -12.85 9.85 14.81
CA PRO A 99 -12.81 9.94 16.26
C PRO A 99 -13.78 8.94 16.89
N ASN A 100 -13.37 8.32 18.00
CA ASN A 100 -14.19 7.39 18.78
C ASN A 100 -14.66 6.17 17.95
N ILE A 101 -13.71 5.44 17.35
CA ILE A 101 -14.02 4.18 16.66
C ILE A 101 -14.62 3.18 17.66
N THR A 102 -15.91 2.89 17.54
CA THR A 102 -16.63 1.93 18.40
C THR A 102 -16.61 0.52 17.82
N LEU A 103 -16.40 0.39 16.52
CA LEU A 103 -16.26 -0.89 15.85
C LEU A 103 -15.25 -0.78 14.70
N LEU A 104 -14.35 -1.75 14.61
CA LEU A 104 -13.36 -1.89 13.54
C LEU A 104 -13.31 -3.34 13.09
N LYS A 105 -13.75 -3.61 11.86
CA LYS A 105 -13.75 -4.93 11.24
C LYS A 105 -12.90 -4.93 9.97
N PRO A 106 -11.72 -5.59 9.96
CA PRO A 106 -10.99 -5.82 8.73
C PRO A 106 -11.71 -6.89 7.87
N GLU A 107 -11.41 -6.92 6.57
CA GLU A 107 -11.87 -7.97 5.64
C GLU A 107 -13.41 -8.13 5.67
N TYR A 108 -14.14 -7.02 5.71
CA TYR A 108 -15.58 -7.02 5.94
C TYR A 108 -16.36 -7.36 4.67
N ALA A 109 -17.13 -8.44 4.72
CA ALA A 109 -18.00 -8.84 3.61
C ALA A 109 -19.26 -7.96 3.55
N HIS A 110 -19.51 -7.38 2.37
CA HIS A 110 -20.71 -6.60 2.09
C HIS A 110 -21.27 -6.95 0.70
N GLY A 111 -22.47 -7.54 0.67
CA GLY A 111 -23.06 -8.08 -0.55
C GLY A 111 -22.17 -9.18 -1.15
N SER A 112 -21.77 -9.01 -2.42
CA SER A 112 -20.86 -9.91 -3.13
C SER A 112 -19.39 -9.46 -3.09
N SER A 113 -19.09 -8.41 -2.32
CA SER A 113 -17.79 -7.78 -2.22
C SER A 113 -17.18 -7.91 -0.83
N ARG A 114 -15.90 -7.61 -0.72
CA ARG A 114 -15.21 -7.46 0.56
C ARG A 114 -14.41 -6.18 0.51
N VAL A 115 -14.64 -5.32 1.48
CA VAL A 115 -13.86 -4.09 1.70
C VAL A 115 -12.77 -4.37 2.73
N ASP A 116 -11.64 -3.67 2.61
CA ASP A 116 -10.51 -3.86 3.51
C ASP A 116 -10.89 -3.55 4.97
N PHE A 117 -11.64 -2.47 5.22
CA PHE A 117 -12.11 -2.10 6.55
C PHE A 117 -13.55 -1.59 6.58
N TYR A 118 -14.29 -2.01 7.61
CA TYR A 118 -15.54 -1.39 8.07
C TYR A 118 -15.33 -0.77 9.46
N LEU A 119 -15.78 0.48 9.61
CA LEU A 119 -15.74 1.22 10.87
C LEU A 119 -17.12 1.71 11.29
N GLU A 120 -17.33 1.83 12.60
CA GLU A 120 -18.40 2.65 13.16
C GLU A 120 -17.79 3.74 14.04
N CYS A 121 -18.18 4.99 13.78
CA CYS A 121 -17.81 6.16 14.59
C CYS A 121 -19.11 6.90 14.94
N GLY A 122 -19.72 6.53 16.07
CA GLY A 122 -21.06 6.99 16.44
C GLY A 122 -22.11 6.56 15.40
N LYS A 123 -22.67 7.52 14.66
CA LYS A 123 -23.66 7.24 13.59
C LYS A 123 -23.03 6.98 12.22
N ARG A 124 -21.73 7.27 12.04
CA ARG A 124 -21.03 7.08 10.78
C ARG A 124 -20.72 5.61 10.59
N LYS A 125 -21.17 5.04 9.47
CA LYS A 125 -20.81 3.69 9.01
C LYS A 125 -19.89 3.85 7.82
N ILE A 126 -18.64 3.41 7.97
CA ILE A 126 -17.57 3.80 7.05
C ILE A 126 -16.99 2.55 6.40
N PHE A 127 -16.84 2.57 5.08
CA PHE A 127 -16.02 1.61 4.34
C PHE A 127 -14.72 2.26 3.89
N ILE A 128 -13.62 1.53 4.03
CA ILE A 128 -12.32 1.95 3.54
C ILE A 128 -11.74 0.83 2.69
N GLU A 129 -11.40 1.18 1.45
CA GLU A 129 -10.63 0.36 0.54
C GLU A 129 -9.19 0.88 0.49
N VAL A 130 -8.21 0.03 0.76
CA VAL A 130 -6.79 0.39 0.87
C VAL A 130 -6.05 0.07 -0.42
N LYS A 131 -5.15 0.98 -0.80
CA LYS A 131 -4.24 0.83 -1.93
C LYS A 131 -2.82 1.16 -1.47
N GLY A 132 -1.88 0.28 -1.77
CA GLY A 132 -0.46 0.59 -1.67
C GLY A 132 0.01 1.34 -2.91
N CYS A 133 0.85 2.35 -2.72
CA CYS A 133 1.49 3.07 -3.82
C CYS A 133 3.01 2.90 -3.74
N THR A 134 3.63 2.44 -4.83
CA THR A 134 5.08 2.24 -4.96
C THR A 134 5.66 2.79 -6.26
N LEU A 135 4.83 3.44 -7.08
CA LEU A 135 5.25 4.15 -8.28
C LEU A 135 5.27 5.64 -7.99
N GLU A 136 6.43 6.26 -8.18
CA GLU A 136 6.67 7.69 -7.96
C GLU A 136 7.32 8.31 -9.19
N ILE A 137 6.80 9.47 -9.58
CA ILE A 137 7.33 10.34 -10.63
C ILE A 137 7.27 11.78 -10.09
N ASP A 138 8.40 12.48 -10.06
CA ASP A 138 8.54 13.87 -9.62
C ASP A 138 7.87 14.17 -8.26
N LYS A 139 8.11 13.29 -7.28
CA LYS A 139 7.56 13.29 -5.91
C LYS A 139 6.04 13.13 -5.84
N VAL A 140 5.41 12.64 -6.90
CA VAL A 140 3.98 12.31 -6.95
C VAL A 140 3.82 10.80 -7.11
N GLY A 141 2.95 10.21 -6.27
CA GLY A 141 2.61 8.80 -6.37
C GLY A 141 1.63 8.54 -7.50
N TYR A 142 1.69 7.36 -8.11
CA TYR A 142 0.78 6.95 -9.17
C TYR A 142 0.24 5.55 -8.93
N PHE A 143 -1.06 5.36 -9.10
CA PHE A 143 -1.70 4.06 -9.00
C PHE A 143 -2.68 3.82 -10.16
N PRO A 144 -2.68 2.64 -10.80
CA PRO A 144 -1.82 1.50 -10.51
C PRO A 144 -0.49 1.52 -11.29
N ASP A 145 0.47 0.67 -10.89
CA ASP A 145 1.74 0.44 -11.61
C ASP A 145 1.62 -0.69 -12.68
N ALA A 146 0.50 -1.41 -12.67
CA ALA A 146 0.08 -2.37 -13.68
C ALA A 146 -1.47 -2.38 -13.81
N PRO A 147 -2.05 -2.79 -14.97
CA PRO A 147 -3.50 -2.84 -15.13
C PRO A 147 -4.22 -3.61 -14.02
N THR A 148 -5.34 -3.06 -13.51
CA THR A 148 -6.09 -3.63 -12.37
C THR A 148 -7.61 -3.55 -12.56
N THR A 149 -8.19 -4.58 -13.17
CA THR A 149 -9.65 -4.70 -13.30
C THR A 149 -10.33 -4.84 -11.94
N ARG A 150 -9.64 -5.45 -10.96
CA ARG A 150 -10.12 -5.55 -9.58
C ARG A 150 -10.25 -4.17 -8.91
N GLY A 151 -9.29 -3.28 -9.12
CA GLY A 151 -9.35 -1.91 -8.57
C GLY A 151 -10.53 -1.12 -9.11
N VAL A 152 -10.82 -1.22 -10.42
CA VAL A 152 -12.01 -0.62 -11.04
C VAL A 152 -13.29 -1.15 -10.40
N LYS A 153 -13.41 -2.48 -10.28
CA LYS A 153 -14.57 -3.12 -9.65
C LYS A 153 -14.80 -2.60 -8.22
N HIS A 154 -13.75 -2.49 -7.41
CA HIS A 154 -13.86 -2.03 -6.03
C HIS A 154 -14.33 -0.56 -5.94
N LEU A 155 -13.89 0.32 -6.86
CA LEU A 155 -14.39 1.70 -6.92
C LEU A 155 -15.90 1.76 -7.18
N HIS A 156 -16.41 0.96 -8.12
CA HIS A 156 -17.85 0.85 -8.38
C HIS A 156 -18.62 0.24 -7.22
N GLU A 157 -18.00 -0.64 -6.43
CA GLU A 157 -18.60 -1.17 -5.20
C GLU A 157 -18.69 -0.10 -4.10
N LEU A 158 -17.69 0.78 -3.97
CA LEU A 158 -17.76 1.94 -3.06
C LEU A 158 -18.86 2.92 -3.48
N ILE A 159 -19.01 3.21 -4.78
CA ILE A 159 -20.12 4.05 -5.28
C ILE A 159 -21.47 3.51 -4.82
N LYS A 160 -21.72 2.21 -5.02
CA LYS A 160 -22.96 1.57 -4.59
C LYS A 160 -23.16 1.62 -3.08
N ALA A 161 -22.07 1.56 -2.31
CA ALA A 161 -22.15 1.68 -0.85
C ALA A 161 -22.51 3.11 -0.41
N VAL A 162 -22.02 4.14 -1.11
CA VAL A 162 -22.44 5.53 -0.86
C VAL A 162 -23.95 5.68 -1.10
N ASP A 163 -24.50 5.11 -2.17
CA ASP A 163 -25.93 5.18 -2.49
C ASP A 163 -26.84 4.61 -1.39
N VAL A 164 -26.36 3.65 -0.60
CA VAL A 164 -27.12 3.04 0.51
C VAL A 164 -26.73 3.62 1.89
N GLY A 165 -26.01 4.75 1.90
CA GLY A 165 -25.77 5.57 3.08
C GLY A 165 -24.47 5.29 3.84
N TYR A 166 -23.51 4.55 3.26
CA TYR A 166 -22.17 4.42 3.84
C TYR A 166 -21.30 5.61 3.47
N GLU A 167 -20.47 6.05 4.40
CA GLU A 167 -19.36 6.94 4.09
C GLU A 167 -18.20 6.10 3.54
N CYS A 168 -17.70 6.40 2.35
CA CYS A 168 -16.71 5.56 1.68
C CYS A 168 -15.40 6.29 1.46
N TYR A 169 -14.29 5.59 1.67
CA TYR A 169 -12.95 6.08 1.41
C TYR A 169 -12.18 5.11 0.52
N ILE A 170 -11.42 5.67 -0.42
CA ILE A 170 -10.24 5.01 -0.98
C ILE A 170 -9.00 5.59 -0.31
N ALA A 171 -8.29 4.76 0.45
CA ALA A 171 -7.10 5.15 1.19
C ALA A 171 -5.84 4.71 0.46
N PHE A 172 -4.93 5.64 0.19
CA PHE A 172 -3.61 5.36 -0.35
C PHE A 172 -2.58 5.39 0.77
N VAL A 173 -2.03 4.22 1.11
CA VAL A 173 -0.84 4.11 1.98
C VAL A 173 0.38 4.30 1.10
N ILE A 174 1.07 5.42 1.33
CA ILE A 174 2.16 5.89 0.48
C ILE A 174 3.47 5.54 1.16
N ALA A 175 3.96 4.33 0.89
CA ALA A 175 5.15 3.77 1.49
C ALA A 175 6.44 4.25 0.80
N MET A 176 6.47 5.55 0.47
CA MET A 176 7.55 6.25 -0.19
C MET A 176 7.75 7.61 0.51
N PRO A 177 8.96 7.93 0.99
CA PRO A 177 9.23 9.21 1.64
C PRO A 177 9.02 10.37 0.65
N ASP A 178 8.76 11.56 1.17
CA ASP A 178 8.47 12.80 0.42
C ASP A 178 7.26 12.79 -0.54
N VAL A 179 6.57 11.66 -0.70
CA VAL A 179 5.37 11.57 -1.54
C VAL A 179 4.13 11.81 -0.68
N MET A 180 3.38 12.85 -1.01
CA MET A 180 2.24 13.31 -0.19
C MET A 180 0.87 13.01 -0.81
N LYS A 181 0.82 12.65 -2.09
CA LYS A 181 -0.44 12.37 -2.80
C LYS A 181 -0.25 11.30 -3.89
N VAL A 182 -1.36 10.69 -4.29
CA VAL A 182 -1.41 9.71 -5.36
C VAL A 182 -2.40 10.13 -6.44
N LEU A 183 -1.98 10.09 -7.70
CA LEU A 183 -2.83 10.33 -8.86
C LEU A 183 -3.13 9.03 -9.60
N PRO A 184 -4.26 8.93 -10.32
CA PRO A 184 -4.53 7.78 -11.16
C PRO A 184 -3.53 7.71 -12.31
N ASN A 185 -2.87 6.56 -12.49
CA ASN A 185 -1.96 6.31 -13.59
C ASN A 185 -2.71 5.99 -14.88
N ARG A 186 -3.24 7.02 -15.53
CA ARG A 186 -4.01 6.86 -16.77
C ARG A 186 -3.19 6.31 -17.94
N ALA A 187 -1.86 6.50 -17.93
CA ALA A 187 -1.00 5.90 -18.93
C ALA A 187 -0.94 4.36 -18.81
N THR A 188 -1.07 3.83 -17.59
CA THR A 188 -1.07 2.38 -17.33
C THR A 188 -2.46 1.76 -17.45
N HIS A 189 -3.50 2.43 -16.92
CA HIS A 189 -4.87 1.91 -16.92
C HIS A 189 -5.88 3.08 -16.92
N PRO A 190 -6.28 3.58 -18.10
CA PRO A 190 -7.24 4.68 -18.23
C PRO A 190 -8.55 4.43 -17.49
N GLU A 191 -9.10 3.21 -17.58
CA GLU A 191 -10.38 2.87 -16.95
C GLU A 191 -10.36 3.01 -15.42
N PHE A 192 -9.19 2.83 -14.78
CA PHE A 192 -9.06 3.10 -13.34
C PHE A 192 -9.19 4.58 -13.01
N GLY A 193 -8.62 5.46 -13.85
CA GLY A 193 -8.75 6.90 -13.66
C GLY A 193 -10.18 7.37 -13.82
N GLU A 194 -10.89 6.87 -14.83
CA GLU A 194 -12.31 7.17 -15.05
C GLU A 194 -13.16 6.71 -13.87
N ALA A 195 -12.99 5.46 -13.41
CA ALA A 195 -13.72 4.93 -12.26
C ALA A 195 -13.41 5.69 -10.96
N LEU A 196 -12.19 6.21 -10.80
CA LEU A 196 -11.83 7.03 -9.63
C LEU A 196 -12.54 8.39 -9.67
N ASP A 197 -12.60 9.03 -10.84
CA ASP A 197 -13.33 10.29 -11.03
C ASP A 197 -14.83 10.08 -10.75
N GLU A 198 -15.42 9.01 -11.27
CA GLU A 198 -16.80 8.60 -10.98
C GLU A 198 -17.04 8.41 -9.48
N ALA A 199 -16.12 7.73 -8.79
CA ALA A 199 -16.24 7.46 -7.36
C ALA A 199 -16.20 8.74 -6.54
N VAL A 200 -15.27 9.65 -6.84
CA VAL A 200 -15.18 10.95 -6.16
C VAL A 200 -16.44 11.78 -6.40
N ASN A 201 -16.94 11.83 -7.63
CA ASN A 201 -18.16 12.54 -7.97
C ASN A 201 -19.40 11.96 -7.27
N ALA A 202 -19.42 10.65 -6.99
CA ALA A 202 -20.48 10.00 -6.23
C ALA A 202 -20.35 10.21 -4.71
N GLY A 203 -19.26 10.79 -4.22
CA GLY A 203 -19.04 11.08 -2.79
C GLY A 203 -18.07 10.14 -2.07
N VAL A 204 -17.35 9.27 -2.79
CA VAL A 204 -16.21 8.52 -2.23
C VAL A 204 -15.06 9.50 -1.97
N LYS A 205 -14.54 9.52 -0.74
CA LYS A 205 -13.45 10.40 -0.34
C LYS A 205 -12.10 9.74 -0.61
N ILE A 206 -11.09 10.53 -0.96
CA ILE A 206 -9.71 10.05 -1.06
C ILE A 206 -9.01 10.37 0.26
N LEU A 207 -8.32 9.38 0.82
CA LEU A 207 -7.48 9.54 2.00
C LEU A 207 -6.02 9.25 1.63
N TYR A 208 -5.13 10.23 1.77
CA TYR A 208 -3.70 10.02 1.59
C TYR A 208 -3.03 9.80 2.95
N LEU A 209 -2.26 8.71 3.04
CA LEU A 209 -1.50 8.34 4.23
C LEU A 209 -0.02 8.25 3.86
N PRO A 210 0.68 9.40 3.74
CA PRO A 210 2.14 9.41 3.65
C PRO A 210 2.76 8.71 4.86
N CYS A 211 3.81 7.94 4.60
CA CYS A 211 4.48 7.16 5.63
C CYS A 211 5.90 7.65 5.92
N ASP A 212 6.31 7.48 7.17
CA ASP A 212 7.73 7.40 7.52
C ASP A 212 8.20 5.98 7.15
N VAL A 213 9.31 5.89 6.41
CA VAL A 213 9.81 4.64 5.85
C VAL A 213 11.28 4.48 6.23
N GLU A 214 11.53 3.44 6.99
CA GLU A 214 12.87 2.98 7.38
C GLU A 214 13.12 1.61 6.73
N PRO A 215 14.36 1.09 6.72
CA PRO A 215 14.65 -0.19 6.07
C PRO A 215 13.76 -1.35 6.58
N ASP A 216 13.46 -1.37 7.88
CA ASP A 216 12.71 -2.41 8.59
C ASP A 216 11.40 -1.92 9.25
N GLU A 217 10.99 -0.69 9.01
CA GLU A 217 9.84 -0.08 9.70
C GLU A 217 9.04 0.85 8.77
N LEU A 218 7.72 0.83 8.94
CA LEU A 218 6.78 1.62 8.15
C LEU A 218 5.64 2.10 9.04
N SER A 219 5.38 3.40 9.09
CA SER A 219 4.29 3.97 9.88
C SER A 219 3.67 5.16 9.14
N VAL A 220 2.39 5.45 9.39
CA VAL A 220 1.77 6.69 8.89
C VAL A 220 2.41 7.89 9.58
N LYS A 221 2.79 8.92 8.82
CA LYS A 221 3.37 10.15 9.38
C LYS A 221 2.42 10.77 10.40
N GLN A 222 2.95 11.23 11.53
CA GLN A 222 2.15 11.99 12.49
C GLN A 222 1.88 13.41 12.00
N GLY A 223 0.73 13.97 12.37
CA GLY A 223 0.40 15.37 12.09
C GLY A 223 0.09 15.67 10.62
N ILE A 224 -0.22 14.65 9.80
CA ILE A 224 -0.72 14.86 8.44
C ILE A 224 -2.01 15.69 8.55
N PRO A 225 -2.05 16.91 7.98
CA PRO A 225 -3.29 17.63 7.82
C PRO A 225 -4.16 16.76 6.92
N GLY A 226 -5.26 16.23 7.45
CA GLY A 226 -6.28 15.62 6.62
C GLY A 226 -6.62 16.59 5.52
N ASP A 227 -6.44 16.19 4.27
CA ASP A 227 -6.74 17.05 3.12
C ASP A 227 -8.16 17.57 3.28
N LYS A 228 -8.25 18.88 3.56
CA LYS A 228 -9.47 19.66 3.44
C LYS A 228 -9.71 19.83 1.95
N ALA A 229 -10.44 18.91 1.35
CA ALA A 229 -11.07 19.10 0.04
C ALA A 229 -12.50 18.58 0.11
#